data_AF-A0A970R340-F1
#
_entry.id   AF-A0A970R340-F1
#
_cell.length_a   1.000
_cell.length_b   1.000
_cell.length_c   1.000
_cell.angle_alpha   90.00
_cell.angle_beta   90.00
_cell.angle_gamma   90.00
#
_symmetry.space_group_name_H-M   'P 1'
#
loop_
_entity.id
_entity.type
_entity.pdbx_description
1 polymer ?
#
loop_
_entity_poly.entity_id
_entity_poly.type
_entity_poly.pdbx_seq_one_letter_code
_entity_poly.pdbx_strand_id
1 'polypeptide(L)'
;MGQTLLDFGFGTLGLYRIIAGCNANNIASYRIMEKIGMRREAHFIKAQRSNIGLGFQWCDRYQYAILKEEWPSSCFSPCLHLSLPCR
;
A
#
# COMPACT_ATOMS: atom_id res chain seq x y z
N MET A 1 8.06 4.33 5.27
CA MET A 1 7.75 4.66 3.86
C MET A 1 6.32 4.32 3.47
N GLY A 2 5.78 3.12 3.77
CA GLY A 2 4.41 2.74 3.36
C GLY A 2 3.32 3.76 3.73
N GLN A 3 3.28 4.20 4.99
CA GLN A 3 2.32 5.21 5.46
C GLN A 3 2.42 6.53 4.66
N THR A 4 3.63 7.05 4.47
CA THR A 4 3.88 8.29 3.72
C THR A 4 3.33 8.25 2.28
N LEU A 5 3.39 7.08 1.63
CA LEU A 5 2.83 6.90 0.29
C LEU A 5 1.29 6.90 0.30
N LEU A 6 0.67 6.34 1.34
CA LEU A 6 -0.79 6.42 1.52
C LEU A 6 -1.22 7.86 1.77
N ASP A 7 -0.52 8.58 2.65
CA ASP A 7 -0.83 9.97 2.98
C ASP A 7 -0.70 10.88 1.75
N PHE A 8 0.35 10.67 0.95
CA PHE A 8 0.50 11.39 -0.32
C PHE A 8 -0.58 11.01 -1.34
N GLY A 9 -0.86 9.72 -1.50
CA GLY A 9 -1.84 9.23 -2.48
C GLY A 9 -3.27 9.68 -2.18
N PHE A 10 -3.71 9.59 -0.93
CA PHE A 10 -5.06 9.99 -0.54
C PHE A 10 -5.18 11.48 -0.26
N GLY A 11 -4.18 12.08 0.40
CA GLY A 11 -4.20 13.48 0.81
C GLY A 11 -3.83 14.45 -0.31
N THR A 12 -2.71 14.20 -1.01
CA THR A 12 -2.22 15.13 -2.05
C THR A 12 -2.80 14.81 -3.43
N LEU A 13 -2.80 13.53 -3.82
CA LEU A 13 -3.28 13.13 -5.15
C LEU A 13 -4.79 12.90 -5.20
N GLY A 14 -5.47 12.82 -4.04
CA GLY A 14 -6.92 12.63 -3.98
C GLY A 14 -7.40 11.29 -4.53
N LEU A 15 -6.56 10.25 -4.53
CA LEU A 15 -6.92 8.93 -5.03
C LEU A 15 -8.09 8.32 -4.24
N TYR A 16 -8.88 7.46 -4.88
CA TYR A 16 -9.94 6.72 -4.19
C TYR A 16 -9.46 5.37 -3.65
N ARG A 17 -8.46 4.77 -4.30
CA ARG A 17 -7.99 3.42 -3.99
C ARG A 17 -6.50 3.29 -4.32
N ILE A 18 -5.77 2.63 -3.44
CA ILE A 18 -4.37 2.27 -3.66
C ILE A 18 -4.24 0.76 -3.67
N ILE A 19 -3.52 0.25 -4.65
CA ILE A 19 -3.30 -1.17 -4.87
C ILE A 19 -1.79 -1.43 -4.80
N ALA A 20 -1.40 -2.49 -4.11
CA ALA A 20 -0.03 -2.97 -4.05
C ALA A 20 0.01 -4.47 -4.29
N GLY A 21 1.08 -4.96 -4.90
CA GLY A 21 1.26 -6.39 -5.12
C GLY A 21 2.68 -6.82 -4.80
N CYS A 22 2.83 -8.01 -4.23
CA CYS A 22 4.13 -8.57 -3.89
C CYS A 22 4.19 -10.07 -4.21
N ASN A 23 5.40 -10.61 -4.30
CA ASN A 23 5.61 -12.05 -4.30
C ASN A 23 5.08 -12.63 -2.97
N ALA A 24 4.32 -13.73 -3.03
CA ALA A 24 3.74 -14.36 -1.85
C ALA A 24 4.79 -14.82 -0.82
N ASN A 25 6.02 -15.12 -1.27
CA ASN A 25 7.12 -15.50 -0.40
C ASN A 25 7.84 -14.31 0.24
N ASN A 26 7.50 -13.07 -0.12
CA ASN A 26 8.11 -11.87 0.47
C ASN A 26 7.36 -11.44 1.74
N ILE A 27 7.71 -12.10 2.85
CA ILE A 27 7.11 -11.89 4.17
C ILE A 27 7.22 -10.44 4.64
N ALA A 28 8.38 -9.81 4.44
CA ALA A 28 8.58 -8.43 4.85
C ALA A 28 7.62 -7.48 4.13
N SER A 29 7.43 -7.65 2.82
CA SER A 29 6.57 -6.79 2.02
C SER A 29 5.12 -6.89 2.44
N TYR A 30 4.57 -8.10 2.57
CA TYR A 30 3.14 -8.22 2.87
C TYR A 30 2.80 -7.86 4.31
N ARG A 31 3.71 -8.08 5.26
CA ARG A 31 3.52 -7.61 6.65
C ARG A 31 3.48 -6.09 6.74
N ILE A 32 4.25 -5.37 5.92
CA ILE A 32 4.17 -3.91 5.87
C ILE A 32 2.81 -3.47 5.33
N MET A 33 2.31 -4.11 4.28
CA MET A 33 0.99 -3.79 3.70
C MET A 33 -0.13 -4.01 4.71
N GLU A 34 -0.10 -5.13 5.45
CA GLU A 34 -1.04 -5.41 6.54
C GLU A 34 -0.92 -4.38 7.67
N LYS A 35 0.30 -4.01 8.06
CA LYS A 35 0.56 -3.03 9.12
C LYS A 35 0.02 -1.64 8.81
N ILE A 36 0.05 -1.20 7.56
CA ILE A 36 -0.45 0.12 7.14
C ILE A 36 -1.94 0.11 6.78
N GLY A 37 -2.66 -0.97 7.10
CA GLY A 37 -4.12 -1.07 6.95
C GLY A 37 -4.60 -1.57 5.59
N MET A 38 -3.72 -2.09 4.72
CA MET A 38 -4.16 -2.71 3.47
C MET A 38 -4.71 -4.12 3.71
N ARG A 39 -5.75 -4.47 2.96
CA ARG A 39 -6.39 -5.79 2.97
C ARG A 39 -5.85 -6.65 1.85
N ARG A 40 -5.61 -7.95 2.11
CA ARG A 40 -5.30 -8.92 1.05
C ARG A 40 -6.59 -9.26 0.31
N GLU A 41 -6.64 -8.96 -0.98
CA GLU A 41 -7.83 -9.17 -1.81
C GLU A 41 -7.66 -10.31 -2.83
N ALA A 42 -6.43 -10.66 -3.19
CA ALA A 42 -6.18 -11.80 -4.06
C ALA A 42 -4.87 -12.53 -3.75
N HIS A 43 -4.86 -13.82 -4.10
CA HIS A 43 -3.69 -14.67 -4.19
C HIS A 43 -3.70 -15.34 -5.55
N PHE A 44 -2.83 -14.88 -6.43
CA PHE A 44 -2.68 -15.42 -7.76
C PHE A 44 -1.58 -16.49 -7.77
N ILE A 45 -1.92 -17.67 -8.27
CA ILE A 45 -1.00 -18.81 -8.36
C ILE A 45 -0.14 -18.67 -9.61
N LYS A 46 1.19 -18.79 -9.47
CA LYS A 46 2.15 -18.74 -10.59
C LYS A 46 1.97 -17.52 -11.52
N ALA A 47 1.69 -16.34 -10.95
CA ALA A 47 1.33 -15.14 -11.72
C ALA A 47 2.50 -14.22 -12.05
N GLN A 48 3.69 -14.44 -11.48
CA GLN A 48 4.86 -13.61 -11.74
C GLN A 48 6.10 -14.46 -11.96
N ARG A 49 6.89 -14.10 -12.96
CA ARG A 49 8.23 -14.66 -13.16
C ARG A 49 9.23 -13.92 -12.27
N SER A 50 9.91 -14.64 -11.38
CA SER A 50 10.95 -14.11 -10.51
C SER A 50 12.28 -14.79 -10.80
N ASN A 51 13.38 -14.03 -10.76
CA ASN A 51 14.72 -14.61 -10.79
C ASN A 51 15.05 -15.11 -9.38
N ILE A 52 15.28 -16.41 -9.22
CA ILE A 52 15.64 -17.04 -7.95
C ILE A 52 16.92 -17.84 -8.21
N GLY A 53 18.06 -17.22 -7.92
CA GLY A 53 19.38 -17.81 -8.16
C GLY A 53 19.78 -17.80 -9.64
N LEU A 54 20.06 -19.00 -10.19
CA LEU A 54 20.55 -19.21 -11.56
C LEU A 54 19.42 -19.39 -12.60
N GLY A 55 18.16 -19.10 -12.24
CA GLY A 55 17.05 -19.34 -13.14
C GLY A 55 15.77 -18.59 -12.78
N PHE A 56 14.82 -18.64 -13.70
CA PHE A 56 13.51 -18.05 -13.50
C PHE A 56 12.51 -19.10 -13.01
N GLN A 57 11.69 -18.71 -12.04
CA GLN A 57 10.59 -19.51 -11.55
C GLN A 57 9.29 -18.70 -11.61
N TRP A 58 8.18 -19.41 -11.82
CA TRP A 58 6.86 -18.85 -11.61
C TRP A 58 6.56 -18.83 -10.12
N CYS A 59 6.24 -17.66 -9.61
CA CYS A 59 5.91 -17.43 -8.21
C CYS A 59 4.48 -16.92 -8.08
N ASP A 60 3.92 -17.19 -6.92
CA ASP A 60 2.64 -16.65 -6.52
C ASP A 60 2.75 -15.16 -6.20
N ARG A 61 1.63 -14.46 -6.37
CA ARG A 61 1.52 -13.03 -6.13
C ARG A 61 0.33 -12.73 -5.24
N TYR A 62 0.56 -11.97 -4.17
CA TYR A 62 -0.52 -11.36 -3.41
C TYR A 62 -0.87 -9.99 -3.99
N GLN A 63 -2.16 -9.68 -3.94
CA GLN A 63 -2.72 -8.37 -4.23
C GLN A 63 -3.33 -7.82 -2.96
N TYR A 64 -2.89 -6.62 -2.59
CA TYR A 64 -3.40 -5.85 -1.49
C TYR A 64 -4.04 -4.57 -2.00
N ALA A 65 -5.02 -4.07 -1.24
CA ALA A 65 -5.59 -2.77 -1.49
C ALA A 65 -6.07 -2.08 -0.21
N ILE A 66 -6.22 -0.77 -0.31
CA ILE A 66 -6.87 0.08 0.69
C ILE A 66 -7.68 1.16 -0.05
N LEU A 67 -8.89 1.42 0.43
CA LEU A 67 -9.78 2.48 -0.03
C LEU A 67 -9.54 3.76 0.78
N LYS A 68 -9.90 4.90 0.20
CA LYS A 68 -9.80 6.20 0.88
C LYS A 68 -10.56 6.24 2.21
N GLU A 69 -11.71 5.57 2.28
CA GLU A 69 -12.56 5.50 3.48
C GLU A 69 -11.98 4.61 4.59
N GLU A 70 -11.09 3.68 4.22
CA GLU A 70 -10.39 2.79 5.16
C GLU A 70 -9.10 3.44 5.68
N TRP A 71 -8.58 4.45 4.99
CA TRP A 71 -7.39 5.18 5.41
C TRP A 71 -7.74 6.06 6.61
N PRO A 72 -7.10 5.84 7.78
CA PRO A 72 -7.36 6.66 8.94
C PRO A 72 -6.96 8.09 8.63
N SER A 73 -7.94 8.99 8.64
CA SER A 73 -7.74 10.43 8.60
C SER A 73 -6.98 10.89 9.84
N SER A 74 -5.69 10.57 9.96
CA SER A 74 -4.81 11.40 10.78
C SER A 74 -4.88 12.77 10.15
N CYS A 75 -5.48 13.73 10.86
CA CYS A 75 -5.75 15.08 10.41
C CYS A 75 -4.50 15.69 9.75
N PHE A 76 -4.37 15.57 8.44
CA PHE A 76 -3.41 16.30 7.63
C PHE A 76 -4.20 17.44 7.00
N SER A 77 -4.45 18.48 7.78
CA SER A 77 -4.59 19.80 7.17
C SER A 77 -3.23 20.17 6.61
N PRO A 78 -3.03 20.28 5.28
CA PRO A 78 -1.94 21.09 4.80
C PRO A 78 -2.32 22.52 5.17
N CYS A 79 -1.83 23.01 6.32
CA CYS A 79 -1.88 24.43 6.66
C CYS A 79 -1.01 25.17 5.64
N LEU A 80 -1.59 25.45 4.47
CA LEU A 80 -0.95 26.18 3.38
C LEU A 80 -1.40 27.65 3.33
N HIS A 81 -2.17 28.12 4.32
CA HIS A 81 -2.32 29.54 4.58
C HIS A 81 -2.58 29.83 6.06
N LEU A 82 -1.91 30.88 6.53
CA LEU A 82 -1.94 31.55 7.82
C LEU A 82 -2.97 31.09 8.88
N SER A 83 -2.42 30.88 10.08
CA SER A 83 -3.02 31.11 11.40
C SER A 83 -4.45 30.60 11.62
N LEU A 84 -4.58 29.43 12.25
CA LEU A 84 -5.45 29.18 13.42
C LEU A 84 -5.22 27.72 13.90
N PRO A 85 -5.27 27.44 15.21
CA PRO A 85 -5.04 26.09 15.72
C PRO A 85 -6.26 25.19 15.53
N CYS A 86 -6.05 23.98 15.01
CA CYS A 86 -7.06 22.92 14.99
C CYS A 86 -7.47 22.57 16.43
N ARG A 87 -8.78 22.61 16.71
CA ARG A 87 -9.39 21.83 17.79
C ARG A 87 -9.50 20.37 17.37
#